data_AF-A0A6V8NKJ5-F1
#
_entry.id   AF-A0A6V8NKJ5-F1
#
_cell.length_a   1.000
_cell.length_b   1.000
_cell.length_c   1.000
_cell.angle_alpha   90.00
_cell.angle_beta   90.00
_cell.angle_gamma   90.00
#
_symmetry.space_group_name_H-M   'P 1'
#
loop_
_entity.id
_entity.type
_entity.pdbx_description
1 polymer ?
#
loop_
_entity_poly.entity_id
_entity_poly.type
_entity_poly.pdbx_seq_one_letter_code
_entity_poly.pdbx_strand_id
1 'polypeptide(L)'
;QASYNVTMLYCNGVIRLVRGQRPVEEARPVSPIGIVKITQQVAARGWQNLLSFLAILNIILAISNLIPLLPLGGGHILLLLIEKVRGRRLSDQVVGIMNTIGIILLITIFSIALYLDVFNPINLTQMR
;
A
#
# COMPACT_ATOMS: atom_id res chain seq x y z
N GLN A 1 -19.15 -10.83 20.70
CA GLN A 1 -18.28 -11.98 20.32
C GLN A 1 -17.82 -11.94 18.87
N ALA A 2 -18.69 -11.62 17.89
CA ALA A 2 -18.29 -11.50 16.47
C ALA A 2 -17.15 -10.50 16.20
N SER A 3 -17.16 -9.31 16.83
CA SER A 3 -16.11 -8.28 16.61
C SER A 3 -14.71 -8.70 17.09
N TYR A 4 -14.62 -9.55 18.11
CA TYR A 4 -13.33 -10.01 18.66
C TYR A 4 -12.63 -10.96 17.67
N ASN A 5 -13.40 -11.82 17.02
CA ASN A 5 -12.90 -12.71 15.98
C ASN A 5 -12.43 -11.94 14.76
N VAL A 6 -13.14 -10.87 14.38
CA VAL A 6 -12.76 -9.99 13.27
C VAL A 6 -11.43 -9.28 13.57
N THR A 7 -11.26 -8.70 14.75
CA THR A 7 -9.98 -8.08 15.18
C THR A 7 -8.83 -9.09 15.20
N MET A 8 -9.05 -10.30 15.73
CA MET A 8 -8.05 -11.36 15.74
C MET A 8 -7.69 -11.84 14.33
N LEU A 9 -8.66 -11.89 13.40
CA LEU A 9 -8.42 -12.22 12.00
C LEU A 9 -7.50 -11.18 11.33
N TYR A 10 -7.73 -9.89 11.63
CA TYR A 10 -6.90 -8.79 11.14
C TYR A 10 -5.48 -8.83 11.69
N CYS A 11 -5.31 -8.98 13.01
CA CYS A 11 -3.99 -9.08 13.64
C CYS A 11 -3.18 -10.25 13.06
N ASN A 12 -3.83 -11.41 12.87
CA ASN A 12 -3.17 -12.57 12.27
C ASN A 12 -2.85 -12.38 10.78
N GLY A 13 -3.69 -11.65 10.03
CA GLY A 13 -3.41 -11.31 8.63
C GLY A 13 -2.13 -10.48 8.47
N VAL A 14 -1.95 -9.47 9.32
CA VAL A 14 -0.75 -8.60 9.33
C VAL A 14 0.50 -9.40 9.73
N ILE A 15 0.42 -10.21 10.79
CA ILE A 15 1.56 -11.04 11.24
C ILE A 15 2.01 -12.03 10.16
N ARG A 16 1.06 -12.61 9.41
CA ARG A 16 1.36 -13.56 8.32
C ARG A 16 2.00 -12.89 7.10
N LEU A 17 1.63 -11.65 6.79
CA LEU A 17 2.27 -10.84 5.75
C LEU A 17 3.72 -10.51 6.12
N VAL A 18 3.97 -10.09 7.37
CA VAL A 18 5.32 -9.77 7.85
C VAL A 18 6.22 -11.02 7.92
N ARG A 19 5.64 -12.21 8.16
CA ARG A 19 6.36 -13.48 8.21
C ARG A 19 6.59 -14.14 6.85
N GLY A 20 6.17 -13.52 5.74
CA GLY A 20 6.38 -14.06 4.39
C GLY A 20 5.67 -15.39 4.12
N GLN A 21 4.62 -15.71 4.88
CA GLN A 21 3.89 -16.99 4.75
C GLN A 21 2.84 -16.97 3.63
N ARG A 22 2.89 -16.00 2.72
CA ARG A 22 1.96 -15.86 1.59
C ARG A 22 2.72 -15.98 0.26
N PRO A 23 2.22 -16.78 -0.70
CA PRO A 23 2.83 -16.91 -2.02
C PRO A 23 2.85 -15.55 -2.74
N VAL A 24 3.83 -15.36 -3.64
CA VAL A 24 4.07 -14.09 -4.35
C VAL A 24 2.83 -13.63 -5.13
N GLU A 25 1.97 -14.57 -5.56
CA GLU A 25 0.65 -14.28 -6.13
C GLU A 25 -0.29 -13.47 -5.21
N GLU A 26 -0.19 -13.61 -3.89
CA GLU A 26 -0.99 -12.85 -2.91
C GLU A 26 -0.34 -11.51 -2.52
N ALA A 27 0.95 -11.32 -2.81
CA ALA A 27 1.68 -10.06 -2.65
C ALA A 27 1.51 -9.12 -3.86
N ARG A 28 0.51 -9.38 -4.69
CA ARG A 28 0.24 -8.59 -5.88
C ARG A 28 -0.04 -7.13 -5.52
N PRO A 29 0.63 -6.16 -6.16
CA PRO A 29 0.30 -4.75 -6.02
C PRO A 29 -1.15 -4.50 -6.43
N VAL A 30 -1.95 -3.95 -5.53
CA VAL A 30 -3.34 -3.61 -5.82
C VAL A 30 -3.38 -2.29 -6.58
N SER A 31 -3.88 -2.29 -7.81
CA SER A 31 -4.04 -1.05 -8.58
C SER A 31 -5.30 -0.29 -8.10
N PRO A 32 -5.45 1.01 -8.44
CA PRO A 32 -6.67 1.77 -8.16
C PRO A 32 -7.93 1.11 -8.73
N ILE A 33 -7.82 0.42 -9.86
CA ILE A 33 -8.94 -0.33 -10.47
C ILE A 33 -9.37 -1.46 -9.53
N GLY A 34 -8.40 -2.22 -8.99
CA GLY A 34 -8.63 -3.24 -7.97
C GLY A 34 -9.29 -2.67 -6.71
N ILE A 35 -8.81 -1.53 -6.21
CA ILE A 35 -9.38 -0.86 -5.03
C ILE A 35 -10.84 -0.48 -5.27
N VAL A 36 -11.17 0.09 -6.42
CA VAL A 36 -12.56 0.45 -6.77
C VAL A 36 -13.46 -0.79 -6.79
N LYS A 37 -13.01 -1.89 -7.40
CA LYS A 37 -13.79 -3.15 -7.43
C LYS A 37 -14.04 -3.73 -6.04
N ILE A 38 -13.01 -3.75 -5.18
CA ILE A 38 -13.14 -4.21 -3.79
C ILE A 38 -14.12 -3.29 -3.04
N THR A 39 -13.99 -1.97 -3.23
CA THR A 39 -14.84 -0.97 -2.58
C THR A 39 -16.31 -1.15 -2.97
N GLN A 40 -16.60 -1.38 -4.26
CA GLN A 40 -17.96 -1.65 -4.74
C GLN A 40 -18.57 -2.89 -4.07
N GLN A 41 -17.81 -3.96 -3.92
CA GLN A 41 -18.28 -5.17 -3.25
C GLN A 41 -18.51 -4.98 -1.76
N VAL A 42 -17.62 -4.26 -1.08
CA VAL A 42 -17.79 -3.94 0.35
C VAL A 42 -18.98 -3.01 0.54
N ALA A 43 -19.17 -2.02 -0.33
CA ALA A 43 -20.32 -1.12 -0.31
C ALA A 43 -21.65 -1.88 -0.49
N ALA A 44 -21.68 -2.91 -1.36
CA ALA A 44 -22.83 -3.79 -1.53
C ALA A 44 -23.18 -4.59 -0.25
N ARG A 45 -22.24 -4.75 0.68
CA ARG A 45 -22.45 -5.37 2.01
C ARG A 45 -22.94 -4.37 3.07
N GLY A 46 -23.16 -3.11 2.70
CA GLY A 46 -23.70 -2.06 3.57
C GLY A 46 -22.69 -1.02 4.06
N TRP A 47 -23.19 0.14 4.49
CA TRP A 47 -22.39 1.32 4.83
C TRP A 47 -21.42 1.11 6.00
N GLN A 48 -21.80 0.30 6.99
CA GLN A 48 -20.94 -0.01 8.13
C GLN A 48 -19.67 -0.77 7.69
N ASN A 49 -19.80 -1.73 6.77
CA ASN A 49 -18.68 -2.48 6.22
C ASN A 49 -17.77 -1.57 5.38
N LEU A 50 -18.35 -0.63 4.63
CA LEU A 50 -17.59 0.37 3.86
C LEU A 50 -16.75 1.26 4.77
N LEU A 51 -17.31 1.77 5.87
CA LEU A 51 -16.56 2.59 6.83
C LEU A 51 -15.40 1.81 7.46
N SER A 52 -15.63 0.55 7.87
CA SER A 52 -14.57 -0.30 8.40
C SER A 52 -13.46 -0.56 7.37
N PHE A 53 -13.83 -0.81 6.11
CA PHE A 53 -12.86 -0.98 5.04
C PHE A 53 -12.05 0.30 4.77
N LEU A 54 -12.70 1.47 4.70
CA LEU A 54 -12.03 2.74 4.51
C LEU A 54 -11.08 3.07 5.66
N ALA A 55 -11.43 2.73 6.91
CA ALA A 55 -10.53 2.90 8.05
C ALA A 55 -9.26 2.06 7.88
N ILE A 56 -9.39 0.80 7.50
CA ILE A 56 -8.25 -0.10 7.26
C ILE A 56 -7.42 0.38 6.06
N LEU A 57 -8.07 0.75 4.97
CA LEU A 57 -7.41 1.26 3.77
C LEU A 57 -6.58 2.51 4.09
N ASN A 58 -7.11 3.44 4.89
CA ASN A 58 -6.36 4.61 5.35
C ASN A 58 -5.14 4.23 6.21
N ILE A 59 -5.26 3.26 7.11
CA ILE A 59 -4.11 2.79 7.92
C ILE A 59 -3.02 2.21 7.01
N ILE A 60 -3.39 1.39 6.03
CA ILE A 60 -2.44 0.81 5.07
C ILE A 60 -1.78 1.91 4.24
N LEU A 61 -2.54 2.91 3.77
CA LEU A 61 -2.00 4.06 3.04
C LEU A 61 -1.04 4.89 3.91
N ALA A 62 -1.40 5.13 5.18
CA ALA A 62 -0.55 5.85 6.12
C ALA A 62 0.78 5.14 6.34
N ILE A 63 0.76 3.82 6.58
CA ILE A 63 1.97 3.01 6.74
C ILE A 63 2.79 2.98 5.43
N SER A 64 2.12 2.81 4.29
CA SER A 64 2.78 2.80 2.98
C SER A 64 3.47 4.14 2.67
N ASN A 65 2.89 5.26 3.10
CA ASN A 65 3.49 6.59 2.96
C ASN A 65 4.74 6.79 3.83
N LEU A 66 4.99 5.93 4.82
CA LEU A 66 6.22 5.95 5.63
C LEU A 66 7.38 5.15 5.01
N ILE A 67 7.14 4.47 3.88
CA ILE A 67 8.21 3.79 3.14
C ILE A 67 9.29 4.82 2.75
N PRO A 68 10.59 4.51 2.97
CA PRO A 68 11.69 5.45 2.71
C PRO A 68 12.01 5.55 1.21
N LEU A 69 11.02 5.99 0.42
CA LEU A 69 11.10 6.13 -1.02
C LEU A 69 10.56 7.51 -1.41
N LEU A 70 11.30 8.29 -2.20
CA LEU A 70 10.75 9.51 -2.79
C LEU A 70 9.76 9.15 -3.91
N PRO A 71 8.75 9.97 -4.21
CA PRO A 71 8.31 11.21 -3.56
C PRO A 71 7.49 10.99 -2.27
N LEU A 72 7.39 9.76 -1.74
CA LEU A 72 6.55 9.47 -0.57
C LEU A 72 7.08 10.21 0.68
N GLY A 73 6.17 10.46 1.62
CA GLY A 73 6.49 11.21 2.85
C GLY A 73 7.68 10.63 3.63
N GLY A 74 7.76 9.30 3.73
CA GLY A 74 8.87 8.58 4.37
C GLY A 74 10.22 8.80 3.69
N GLY A 75 10.24 9.02 2.37
CA GLY A 75 11.45 9.38 1.63
C GLY A 75 12.00 10.74 2.05
N HIS A 76 11.13 11.73 2.23
CA HIS A 76 11.53 13.04 2.75
C HIS A 76 12.00 12.97 4.21
N ILE A 77 11.34 12.15 5.05
CA ILE A 77 11.78 11.91 6.42
C ILE A 77 13.19 11.29 6.44
N LEU A 78 13.45 10.31 5.57
CA LEU A 78 14.79 9.71 5.44
C LEU A 78 15.84 10.75 5.03
N LEU A 79 15.54 11.60 4.05
CA LEU A 79 16.46 12.66 3.62
C LEU A 79 16.79 13.61 4.77
N LEU A 80 15.78 14.06 5.53
CA LEU A 80 15.97 14.92 6.69
C LEU A 80 16.82 14.25 7.77
N LEU A 81 16.63 12.94 8.00
CA LEU A 81 17.48 12.18 8.93
C LEU A 81 18.93 12.13 8.45
N ILE A 82 19.16 11.90 7.15
CA ILE A 82 20.50 11.90 6.55
C ILE A 82 21.15 13.28 6.68
N GLU A 83 20.42 14.36 6.38
CA GLU A 83 20.90 15.73 6.53
C GLU A 83 21.26 16.06 7.99
N LYS A 84 20.42 15.61 8.93
CA LYS A 84 20.66 15.78 10.37
C LYS A 84 21.95 15.08 10.82
N VAL A 85 22.19 13.86 10.36
CA VAL A 85 23.43 13.11 10.66
C VAL A 85 24.65 13.74 9.97
N ARG A 86 24.49 14.22 8.73
CA ARG A 86 25.58 14.82 7.95
C ARG A 86 25.89 16.26 8.36
N GLY A 87 24.98 16.94 9.06
CA GLY A 87 25.10 18.34 9.48
C GLY A 87 25.03 19.36 8.35
N ARG A 88 24.77 18.93 7.11
CA ARG A 88 24.66 19.78 5.92
C ARG A 88 23.53 19.31 5.02
N ARG A 89 22.86 20.26 4.39
CA ARG A 89 21.78 19.99 3.42
C ARG A 89 22.33 19.25 2.20
N LEU A 90 21.53 18.35 1.66
CA LEU A 90 21.79 17.74 0.36
C LEU A 90 21.57 18.79 -0.73
N SER A 91 22.29 18.68 -1.85
CA SER A 91 22.07 19.59 -2.96
C SER A 91 20.72 19.30 -3.61
N ASP A 92 20.03 20.35 -4.05
CA ASP A 92 18.73 20.24 -4.73
C ASP A 92 18.79 19.33 -5.96
N GLN A 93 19.95 19.27 -6.62
CA GLN A 93 20.21 18.36 -7.74
C GLN A 93 20.12 16.88 -7.31
N VAL A 94 20.72 16.50 -6.18
CA VAL A 94 20.68 15.11 -5.69
C VAL A 94 19.27 14.73 -5.27
N VAL A 95 18.57 15.62 -4.55
CA VAL A 95 17.18 15.40 -4.15
C VAL A 95 16.29 15.26 -5.38
N GLY A 96 16.46 16.13 -6.39
CA GLY A 96 15.72 16.06 -7.66
C GLY A 96 15.94 14.76 -8.43
N ILE A 97 17.18 14.27 -8.49
CA ILE A 97 17.50 12.98 -9.11
C ILE A 97 16.84 11.82 -8.35
N MET A 98 16.97 11.79 -7.02
CA MET A 98 16.33 10.77 -6.19
C MET A 98 14.80 10.79 -6.33
N ASN A 99 14.21 11.98 -6.42
CA ASN A 99 12.78 12.15 -6.66
C ASN A 99 12.34 11.59 -8.01
N THR A 100 13.10 11.90 -9.05
CA THR A 100 12.82 11.43 -10.42
C THR A 100 12.91 9.92 -10.51
N ILE A 101 13.97 9.32 -9.94
CA ILE A 101 14.14 7.86 -9.86
C ILE A 101 12.96 7.23 -9.13
N GLY A 102 12.57 7.81 -7.99
CA GLY A 102 11.42 7.37 -7.21
C GLY A 102 10.10 7.40 -7.99
N ILE A 103 9.82 8.49 -8.71
CA ILE A 103 8.65 8.62 -9.59
C ILE A 103 8.65 7.56 -10.68
N ILE A 104 9.78 7.37 -11.37
CA ILE A 104 9.90 6.35 -12.44
C ILE A 104 9.64 4.95 -11.88
N LEU A 105 10.19 4.65 -10.70
CA LEU A 105 9.95 3.37 -10.03
C LEU A 105 8.47 3.18 -9.69
N LEU A 106 7.80 4.19 -9.13
CA LEU A 106 6.38 4.13 -8.82
C LEU A 106 5.52 3.93 -10.07
N ILE A 107 5.79 4.67 -11.14
CA ILE A 107 5.08 4.52 -12.43
C ILE A 107 5.27 3.11 -12.97
N THR A 108 6.48 2.54 -12.85
CA THR A 108 6.77 1.18 -13.30
C THR A 108 5.94 0.16 -12.52
N ILE A 109 5.95 0.24 -11.18
CA ILE A 109 5.16 -0.66 -10.32
C ILE A 109 3.66 -0.51 -10.63
N PHE A 110 3.19 0.72 -10.80
CA PHE A 110 1.80 1.02 -11.13
C PHE A 110 1.39 0.42 -12.48
N SER A 111 2.24 0.55 -13.49
CA SER A 111 2.01 -0.01 -14.82
C SER A 111 1.94 -1.54 -14.77
N ILE A 112 2.81 -2.18 -13.99
CA ILE A 112 2.76 -3.63 -13.73
C ILE A 112 1.45 -4.00 -13.03
N ALA A 113 1.03 -3.25 -12.00
CA ALA A 113 -0.22 -3.51 -11.28
C ALA A 113 -1.44 -3.43 -12.21
N LEU A 114 -1.50 -2.41 -13.06
CA LEU A 114 -2.56 -2.25 -14.07
C LEU A 114 -2.54 -3.37 -15.10
N TYR A 115 -1.36 -3.74 -15.59
CA TYR A 115 -1.22 -4.88 -16.51
C TYR A 115 -1.77 -6.15 -15.86
N LEU A 116 -1.38 -6.45 -14.63
CA LEU A 116 -1.91 -7.60 -13.91
C LEU A 116 -3.43 -7.52 -13.75
N ASP A 117 -4.01 -6.34 -13.48
CA ASP A 117 -5.47 -6.15 -13.35
C ASP A 117 -6.26 -6.44 -14.63
N VAL A 118 -5.66 -6.17 -15.79
CA VAL A 118 -6.26 -6.45 -17.10
C VAL A 118 -6.14 -7.94 -17.45
N PHE A 119 -4.94 -8.52 -17.31
CA PHE A 119 -4.66 -9.88 -17.77
C PHE A 119 -5.00 -10.98 -16.77
N ASN A 120 -4.96 -10.66 -15.47
CA ASN A 120 -5.34 -11.54 -14.38
C ASN A 120 -6.36 -10.81 -13.50
N PRO A 121 -7.62 -10.67 -13.92
CA PRO A 121 -8.61 -9.98 -13.10
C PRO A 121 -8.73 -10.66 -11.74
N ILE A 122 -8.80 -9.85 -10.68
CA ILE A 122 -8.97 -10.35 -9.32
C ILE A 122 -10.25 -11.20 -9.28
N ASN A 123 -10.10 -12.50 -9.02
CA ASN A 123 -11.22 -13.42 -8.90
C ASN A 123 -11.89 -13.24 -7.54
N LEU A 124 -12.99 -12.49 -7.52
CA LEU A 124 -13.71 -12.12 -6.30
C LEU A 124 -14.75 -13.18 -5.87
N THR A 125 -14.82 -14.31 -6.57
CA THR A 125 -15.79 -15.40 -6.38
C THR A 125 -15.54 -16.26 -5.13
N GLN A 126 -14.39 -16.10 -4.47
CA GLN A 126 -13.98 -16.86 -3.28
C GLN A 126 -14.29 -16.14 -1.94
N MET A 127 -14.94 -14.97 -1.96
CA MET A 127 -15.30 -14.20 -0.76
C MET A 127 -16.77 -14.33 -0.35
N ARG A 128 -17.38 -15.51 -0.55
CA ARG A 128 -18.74 -15.82 -0.09
C ARG A 128 -18.70 -16.56 1.24
#